data_AF-A0A3N6MIT3-F1
#
_entry.id   AF-A0A3N6MIT3-F1
#
_cell.length_a   1.000
_cell.length_b   1.000
_cell.length_c   1.000
_cell.angle_alpha   90.00
_cell.angle_beta   90.00
_cell.angle_gamma   90.00
#
_symmetry.space_group_name_H-M   'P 1'
#
loop_
_entity.id
_entity.type
_entity.pdbx_description
1 polymer ?
#
loop_
_entity_poly.entity_id
_entity_poly.type
_entity_poly.pdbx_seq_one_letter_code
_entity_poly.pdbx_strand_id
1 'polypeptide(L)'
;MCDRFGSCSNDGTCQLVLRNRNTGMELVEYHCKAHLVLRVWEAERDDVLEVVDARTLGRSSSPSDAFESTRQNAESPIEPLTPDE
;
A
#
# COMPACT_ATOMS: atom_id res chain seq x y z
N MET A 1 5.21 6.22 -19.45
CA MET A 1 4.03 5.33 -19.30
C MET A 1 4.56 3.94 -19.06
N CYS A 2 4.15 3.28 -17.97
CA CYS A 2 4.85 2.16 -17.32
C CYS A 2 5.11 0.88 -18.15
N ASP A 3 4.79 0.84 -19.46
CA ASP A 3 5.24 -0.20 -20.39
C ASP A 3 6.45 0.19 -21.27
N ARG A 4 6.91 1.46 -21.22
CA ARG A 4 7.99 1.99 -22.09
C ARG A 4 9.39 2.00 -21.47
N PHE A 5 9.54 1.65 -20.19
CA PHE A 5 10.84 1.61 -19.52
C PHE A 5 11.08 0.17 -19.07
N GLY A 6 11.87 -0.57 -19.85
CA GLY A 6 12.00 -2.04 -19.85
C GLY A 6 12.57 -2.71 -18.59
N SER A 7 12.40 -2.11 -17.42
CA SER A 7 12.84 -2.64 -16.12
C SER A 7 12.18 -1.93 -14.92
N CYS A 8 10.91 -1.51 -15.04
CA CYS A 8 10.17 -0.88 -13.94
C CYS A 8 9.47 -1.94 -13.06
N SER A 9 10.18 -2.45 -12.05
CA SER A 9 9.63 -3.27 -10.95
C SER A 9 10.28 -2.81 -9.64
N ASN A 10 9.68 -2.92 -8.45
CA ASN A 10 9.09 -4.15 -7.91
C ASN A 10 7.66 -3.99 -7.40
N ASP A 11 6.76 -4.50 -8.23
CA ASP A 11 5.43 -5.10 -7.97
C ASP A 11 4.25 -4.20 -7.58
N GLY A 12 4.39 -2.87 -7.56
CA GLY A 12 3.28 -1.97 -7.19
C GLY A 12 3.12 -0.72 -8.05
N THR A 13 1.89 -0.46 -8.49
CA THR A 13 1.42 0.86 -8.92
C THR A 13 0.98 1.66 -7.71
N CYS A 14 1.39 2.91 -7.63
CA CYS A 14 1.00 3.86 -6.60
C CYS A 14 0.12 4.94 -7.21
N GLN A 15 -0.94 5.30 -6.50
CA GLN A 15 -1.74 6.49 -6.77
C GLN A 15 -1.10 7.67 -6.03
N LEU A 16 -0.95 8.79 -6.72
CA LEU A 16 -0.51 10.07 -6.18
C LEU A 16 -1.61 11.09 -6.45
N VAL A 17 -2.04 11.79 -5.41
CA VAL A 17 -3.00 12.90 -5.51
C VAL A 17 -2.24 14.19 -5.29
N LEU A 18 -2.23 15.04 -6.31
CA LEU A 18 -1.65 16.38 -6.27
C LEU A 18 -2.78 17.40 -6.29
N ARG A 19 -2.62 18.50 -5.57
CA ARG A 19 -3.52 19.65 -5.65
C ARG A 19 -2.79 20.83 -6.26
N ASN A 20 -3.42 21.46 -7.23
CA ASN A 20 -2.97 22.74 -7.74
C ASN A 20 -3.41 23.84 -6.77
N ARG A 21 -2.46 24.55 -6.16
CA ARG A 21 -2.72 25.63 -5.21
C ARG A 21 -3.42 26.84 -5.84
N ASN A 22 -3.16 27.09 -7.13
CA ASN A 22 -3.73 28.24 -7.84
C ASN A 22 -5.19 28.01 -8.23
N THR A 23 -5.55 26.80 -8.65
CA THR A 23 -6.92 26.48 -9.09
C THR A 23 -7.73 25.74 -8.04
N GLY A 24 -7.09 25.18 -7.03
CA GLY A 24 -7.67 24.31 -6.02
C GLY A 24 -8.01 22.90 -6.52
N MET A 25 -7.76 22.59 -7.80
CA MET A 25 -8.13 21.32 -8.43
C MET A 25 -7.18 20.19 -8.04
N GLU A 26 -7.74 18.98 -7.91
CA GLU A 26 -6.98 17.76 -7.65
C GLU A 26 -6.67 17.03 -8.95
N LEU A 27 -5.44 16.56 -9.07
CA LEU A 27 -4.92 15.73 -10.14
C LEU A 27 -4.50 14.39 -9.56
N VAL A 28 -5.02 13.32 -10.14
CA VAL A 28 -4.66 11.95 -9.76
C VAL A 28 -3.70 11.38 -10.80
N GLU A 29 -2.49 11.07 -10.36
CA GLU A 29 -1.45 10.45 -11.17
C GLU A 29 -1.20 9.00 -10.71
N TYR A 30 -0.74 8.16 -11.63
CA TYR A 30 -0.39 6.76 -11.34
C TYR A 30 1.05 6.50 -11.72
N HIS A 31 1.85 6.09 -10.74
CA HIS A 31 3.28 5.90 -10.89
C HIS A 31 3.68 4.51 -10.42
N CYS A 32 4.64 3.92 -11.12
CA CYS A 32 5.37 2.77 -10.59
C CYS A 32 6.10 3.19 -9.28
N LYS A 33 6.21 2.30 -8.27
CA LYS A 33 6.80 2.64 -6.95
C LYS A 33 8.16 3.34 -7.05
N ALA A 34 9.03 2.90 -7.96
CA ALA A 34 10.34 3.50 -8.19
C ALA A 34 10.27 4.97 -8.68
N HIS A 35 9.20 5.35 -9.38
CA HIS A 35 9.02 6.71 -9.92
C HIS A 35 8.20 7.63 -9.01
N LEU A 36 7.44 7.05 -8.07
CA LEU A 36 6.65 7.85 -7.11
C LEU A 36 7.52 8.84 -6.34
N VAL A 37 8.68 8.39 -5.85
CA VAL A 37 9.60 9.21 -5.06
C VAL A 37 10.11 10.42 -5.86
N LEU A 38 10.47 10.19 -7.12
CA LEU A 38 10.92 11.28 -8.01
C LEU A 38 9.79 12.28 -8.26
N ARG A 39 8.58 11.79 -8.49
CA ARG A 39 7.43 12.66 -8.76
C ARG A 39 7.06 13.51 -7.55
N VAL A 40 7.08 12.94 -6.35
CA VAL A 40 6.85 13.68 -5.10
C VAL A 40 7.90 14.79 -4.93
N TRP A 41 9.18 14.47 -5.14
CA TRP A 41 10.26 15.45 -5.04
C TRP A 41 10.11 16.62 -6.04
N GLU A 42 9.67 16.33 -7.26
CA GLU A 42 9.37 17.38 -8.25
C GLU A 42 8.20 18.26 -7.80
N ALA A 43 7.12 17.65 -7.31
CA ALA A 43 5.93 18.38 -6.86
C ALA A 43 6.21 19.26 -5.64
N GLU A 44 7.05 18.81 -4.69
CA GLU A 44 7.44 19.61 -3.52
C GLU A 44 8.29 20.83 -3.88
N ARG A 45 8.98 20.81 -5.03
CA ARG A 45 9.76 21.93 -5.54
C ARG A 45 8.96 22.85 -6.47
N ASP A 46 7.76 22.44 -6.84
CA ASP A 46 6.85 23.22 -7.65
C ASP A 46 5.94 24.04 -6.71
N ASP A 47 6.02 25.38 -6.78
CA ASP A 47 5.22 26.25 -5.92
C ASP A 47 3.70 26.14 -6.19
N VAL A 48 3.31 25.59 -7.35
CA VAL A 48 1.94 25.43 -7.81
C VAL A 48 1.31 24.12 -7.34
N LEU A 49 2.10 23.07 -7.13
CA LEU A 49 1.60 21.74 -6.80
C LEU A 49 1.82 21.42 -5.32
N GLU A 50 0.89 20.65 -4.76
CA GLU A 50 0.95 20.18 -3.39
C GLU A 50 0.60 18.70 -3.34
N VAL A 51 1.39 17.90 -2.65
CA VAL A 51 1.10 16.48 -2.46
C VAL A 51 0.04 16.32 -1.37
N VAL A 52 -1.10 15.73 -1.73
CA VAL A 52 -2.23 15.52 -0.82
C VAL A 52 -2.27 14.09 -0.28
N ASP A 53 -2.08 13.10 -1.15
CA ASP A 53 -2.09 11.68 -0.77
C ASP A 53 -1.18 10.88 -1.70
N ALA A 54 -0.57 9.81 -1.17
CA ALA A 54 0.20 8.86 -1.96
C ALA A 54 0.07 7.46 -1.36
N ARG A 55 -0.53 6.52 -2.11
CA ARG A 55 -0.78 5.15 -1.62
C ARG A 55 -0.51 4.09 -2.68
N THR A 56 0.03 2.95 -2.24
CA THR A 56 0.17 1.77 -3.10
C THR A 56 -1.19 1.15 -3.34
N LEU A 57 -1.53 0.89 -4.60
CA LEU A 57 -2.73 0.14 -4.96
C LEU A 57 -2.38 -1.33 -4.84
N GLY A 58 -2.80 -1.96 -3.74
CA GLY A 58 -2.64 -3.39 -3.56
C GLY A 58 -3.34 -4.14 -4.70
N ARG A 59 -2.63 -5.05 -5.37
CA ARG A 59 -3.29 -6.14 -6.09
C ARG A 59 -4.02 -6.93 -5.02
N SER A 60 -5.33 -7.07 -5.14
CA SER A 60 -6.12 -7.88 -4.21
C SER A 60 -5.52 -9.27 -4.10
N SER A 61 -4.72 -9.48 -3.05
CA SER A 61 -4.71 -10.76 -2.36
C SER A 61 -6.02 -10.74 -1.57
N SER A 62 -6.81 -11.79 -1.73
CA SER A 62 -8.07 -12.06 -1.04
C SER A 62 -8.05 -11.68 0.45
N PRO A 63 -9.21 -11.37 1.06
CA PRO A 63 -9.31 -10.98 2.47
C PRO A 63 -8.94 -12.19 3.35
N SER A 64 -7.71 -12.24 3.84
CA SER A 64 -7.26 -13.28 4.77
C SER A 64 -6.14 -12.75 5.65
N ASP A 65 -6.36 -11.60 6.28
CA ASP A 65 -5.66 -11.21 7.52
C ASP A 65 -6.60 -10.31 8.33
N ALA A 66 -7.83 -10.80 8.52
CA ALA A 66 -8.72 -10.28 9.54
C ALA A 66 -8.45 -11.06 10.82
N PHE A 67 -7.87 -10.38 11.80
CA PHE A 67 -7.92 -10.70 13.23
C PHE A 67 -7.32 -12.03 13.67
N GLU A 68 -6.05 -12.01 14.03
CA GLU A 68 -5.61 -12.80 15.18
C GLU A 68 -4.76 -11.96 16.12
N SER A 69 -5.43 -11.06 16.81
CA SER A 69 -4.91 -10.53 18.06
C SER A 69 -6.08 -10.33 19.01
N THR A 70 -6.27 -11.30 19.90
CA THR A 70 -6.55 -11.14 21.34
C THR A 70 -7.21 -12.43 21.84
N ARG A 71 -6.46 -13.22 22.61
CA ARG A 71 -6.78 -13.69 23.98
C ARG A 71 -5.88 -14.88 24.34
N GLN A 72 -4.69 -14.57 24.83
CA GLN A 72 -4.06 -15.41 25.85
C GLN A 72 -4.82 -15.14 27.17
N ASN A 73 -5.39 -16.19 27.76
CA ASN A 73 -5.39 -16.41 29.22
C ASN A 73 -6.13 -17.72 29.58
N ALA A 74 -5.40 -18.57 30.32
CA ALA A 74 -5.81 -19.66 31.25
C ALA A 74 -6.71 -20.77 30.67
N GLU A 75 -6.43 -22.07 30.82
CA GLU A 75 -5.92 -22.82 31.98
C GLU A 75 -5.51 -24.24 31.47
N SER A 76 -4.45 -24.85 32.03
CA SER A 76 -4.04 -26.25 31.78
C SER A 76 -4.90 -27.25 32.61
N PRO A 77 -4.60 -28.56 32.73
CA PRO A 77 -4.30 -29.64 31.74
C PRO A 77 -5.11 -30.94 32.04
N ILE A 78 -5.51 -31.76 31.05
CA ILE A 78 -5.87 -33.18 31.31
C ILE A 78 -5.51 -34.07 30.10
N GLU A 79 -4.42 -34.86 30.23
CA GLU A 79 -4.18 -36.14 29.53
C GLU A 79 -5.06 -37.26 30.14
N PRO A 80 -5.09 -38.51 29.64
CA PRO A 80 -4.89 -39.07 28.29
C PRO A 80 -6.08 -40.01 27.94
N LEU A 81 -6.04 -40.75 26.81
CA LEU A 81 -6.41 -42.18 26.69
C LEU A 81 -6.61 -42.55 25.22
N THR A 82 -5.64 -43.27 24.66
CA THR A 82 -5.89 -44.24 23.60
C THR A 82 -6.72 -45.40 24.16
N PRO A 83 -7.50 -46.09 23.32
CA PRO A 83 -7.07 -47.43 22.95
C PRO A 83 -7.29 -47.78 21.47
N ASP A 84 -6.47 -48.74 21.05
CA ASP A 84 -6.44 -49.47 19.78
C ASP A 84 -7.81 -49.89 19.20
N GLU A 85 -7.91 -49.87 17.87
CA GLU A 85 -8.25 -51.04 17.04
C GLU A 85 -7.71 -50.88 15.61
#